data_AF-A0A3P7J1W0-F1
#
_entry.id   AF-A0A3P7J1W0-F1
#
_cell.length_a   1.000
_cell.length_b   1.000
_cell.length_c   1.000
_cell.angle_alpha   90.00
_cell.angle_beta   90.00
_cell.angle_gamma   90.00
#
_symmetry.space_group_name_H-M   'P 1'
#
loop_
_entity.id
_entity.type
_entity.pdbx_description
1 polymer ?
#
loop_
_entity_poly.entity_id
_entity_poly.type
_entity_poly.pdbx_seq_one_letter_code
_entity_poly.pdbx_strand_id
1 'polypeptide(L)'
;MTGQQQRSPRWKDCAQVPSSVLPLAAGAIYVQAHFNSDDKREALEMIEKLRESFSDLVVQSDWMDEATKSIAVEKANSMINNIGYPEITSDIKKLDEKYNELIILPEDTYYSLMKKAEVWIQKKEFRKLLKPFDRHEFDVSPAVVNAFYSPEKNAITFPAGILQPPFFSGSFPKAVNYGGIGAVIGHEITHGFDDQ
;
A
#
# COMPACT_ATOMS: atom_id res chain seq x y z
N MET A 1 9.54 17.95 -17.77
CA MET A 1 10.21 18.90 -16.86
C MET A 1 9.16 19.55 -15.98
N THR A 2 9.36 19.56 -14.66
CA THR A 2 8.37 20.01 -13.66
C THR A 2 8.41 21.51 -13.34
N GLY A 3 9.25 22.30 -14.03
CA GLY A 3 9.36 23.75 -13.82
C GLY A 3 10.05 24.16 -12.51
N GLN A 4 10.67 23.22 -11.77
CA GLN A 4 11.38 23.53 -10.53
C GLN A 4 12.65 24.36 -10.78
N GLN A 5 12.76 25.49 -10.09
CA GLN A 5 13.93 26.38 -10.13
C GLN A 5 15.11 25.90 -9.27
N GLN A 6 14.83 25.09 -8.25
CA GLN A 6 15.83 24.56 -7.32
C GLN A 6 15.57 23.08 -7.05
N ARG A 7 16.63 22.33 -6.76
CA ARG A 7 16.52 20.93 -6.33
C ARG A 7 15.97 20.85 -4.90
N SER A 8 15.34 19.72 -4.60
CA SER A 8 14.99 19.36 -3.23
C SER A 8 16.21 19.42 -2.31
N PRO A 9 16.02 19.71 -1.01
CA PRO A 9 17.09 19.60 -0.03
C PRO A 9 17.72 18.20 -0.06
N ARG A 10 19.05 18.14 0.01
CA ARG A 10 19.81 16.88 -0.13
C ARG A 10 19.34 15.79 0.84
N TRP A 11 18.99 16.14 2.08
CA TRP A 11 18.52 15.17 3.06
C TRP A 11 17.25 14.44 2.60
N LYS A 12 16.37 15.13 1.86
CA LYS A 12 15.11 14.58 1.35
C LYS A 12 15.40 13.55 0.27
N ASP A 13 16.31 13.87 -0.64
CA ASP A 13 16.78 12.94 -1.66
C ASP A 13 17.44 11.72 -1.00
N CYS A 14 18.30 11.94 -0.01
CA CYS A 14 18.97 10.85 0.72
C CYS A 14 18.00 9.97 1.52
N ALA A 15 16.93 10.51 2.07
CA ALA A 15 15.90 9.75 2.79
C ALA A 15 14.98 8.96 1.84
N GLN A 16 14.76 9.48 0.63
CA GLN A 16 13.94 8.81 -0.38
C GLN A 16 14.60 7.54 -0.93
N VAL A 17 15.93 7.52 -1.03
CA VAL A 17 16.69 6.36 -1.54
C VAL A 17 16.42 5.06 -0.76
N PRO A 18 16.64 4.97 0.56
CA PRO A 18 16.34 3.76 1.32
C PRO A 18 14.84 3.45 1.34
N SER A 19 13.98 4.47 1.28
CA SER A 19 12.52 4.27 1.20
C SER A 19 12.09 3.59 -0.11
N SER A 20 12.81 3.84 -1.22
CA SER A 20 12.55 3.19 -2.50
C SER A 20 13.23 1.82 -2.64
N VAL A 21 14.48 1.70 -2.16
CA VAL A 21 15.26 0.46 -2.30
C VAL A 21 14.88 -0.60 -1.27
N LEU A 22 14.57 -0.18 -0.04
CA LEU A 22 14.27 -1.03 1.11
C LEU A 22 12.90 -0.68 1.69
N PRO A 23 11.81 -0.77 0.89
CA PRO A 23 10.52 -0.19 1.25
C PRO A 23 9.93 -0.72 2.56
N LEU A 24 10.13 -2.00 2.87
CA LEU A 24 9.64 -2.60 4.12
C LEU A 24 10.53 -2.26 5.32
N ALA A 25 11.85 -2.18 5.15
CA ALA A 25 12.75 -1.78 6.24
C ALA A 25 12.54 -0.32 6.64
N ALA A 26 12.51 0.60 5.66
CA ALA A 26 12.18 2.00 5.91
C ALA A 26 10.76 2.17 6.45
N GLY A 27 9.80 1.40 5.92
CA GLY A 27 8.43 1.37 6.39
C GLY A 27 8.27 0.88 7.83
N ALA A 28 9.06 -0.11 8.27
CA ALA A 28 9.05 -0.60 9.64
C ALA A 28 9.46 0.50 10.63
N ILE A 29 10.48 1.29 10.31
CA ILE A 29 10.89 2.46 11.10
C ILE A 29 9.75 3.48 11.20
N TYR A 30 9.08 3.77 10.07
CA TYR A 30 7.95 4.69 10.05
C TYR A 30 6.78 4.19 10.90
N VAL A 31 6.37 2.94 10.73
CA VAL A 31 5.26 2.33 11.48
C VAL A 31 5.53 2.37 12.98
N GLN A 32 6.73 2.00 13.40
CA GLN A 32 7.13 2.01 14.81
C GLN A 32 7.07 3.42 15.42
N ALA A 33 7.40 4.46 14.64
CA ALA A 33 7.45 5.83 15.12
C ALA A 33 6.09 6.54 15.07
N HIS A 34 5.21 6.19 14.12
CA HIS A 34 4.09 7.04 13.74
C HIS A 34 2.73 6.35 13.62
N PHE A 35 2.63 5.03 13.63
CA PHE A 35 1.38 4.34 13.34
C PHE A 35 0.79 3.64 14.57
N ASN A 36 -0.48 3.92 14.87
CA ASN A 36 -1.22 3.28 15.96
C ASN A 36 -1.98 2.05 15.43
N SER A 37 -1.88 0.91 16.13
CA SER A 37 -2.62 -0.30 15.77
C SER A 37 -4.14 -0.14 15.85
N ASP A 38 -4.64 0.76 16.71
CA ASP A 38 -6.09 1.03 16.78
C ASP A 38 -6.61 1.68 15.48
N ASP A 39 -5.80 2.51 14.82
CA ASP A 39 -6.12 3.15 13.55
C ASP A 39 -6.32 2.10 12.44
N LYS A 40 -5.54 1.01 12.48
CA LYS A 40 -5.71 -0.13 11.57
C LYS A 40 -7.07 -0.79 11.71
N ARG A 41 -7.56 -0.97 12.95
CA ARG A 41 -8.86 -1.59 13.22
C ARG A 41 -10.00 -0.70 12.72
N GLU A 42 -9.96 0.59 13.01
CA GLU A 42 -10.99 1.52 12.55
C GLU A 42 -11.03 1.62 11.01
N ALA A 43 -9.86 1.69 10.36
CA ALA A 43 -9.77 1.67 8.90
C ALA A 43 -10.36 0.38 8.29
N LEU A 44 -10.07 -0.79 8.87
CA LEU A 44 -10.67 -2.07 8.44
C LEU A 44 -12.21 -2.02 8.51
N GLU A 45 -12.77 -1.54 9.62
CA GLU A 45 -14.24 -1.42 9.77
C GLU A 45 -14.86 -0.47 8.75
N MET A 46 -14.16 0.61 8.40
CA MET A 46 -14.62 1.55 7.37
C MET A 46 -14.65 0.90 5.98
N ILE A 47 -13.61 0.12 5.65
CA ILE A 47 -13.53 -0.58 4.36
C ILE A 47 -14.68 -1.58 4.21
N GLU A 48 -14.97 -2.39 5.22
CA GLU A 48 -16.07 -3.35 5.15
C GLU A 48 -17.43 -2.64 4.93
N LYS A 49 -17.70 -1.58 5.69
CA LYS A 49 -18.95 -0.80 5.53
C LYS A 49 -19.07 -0.14 4.15
N LEU A 50 -17.97 0.35 3.60
CA LEU A 50 -17.95 0.98 2.27
C LEU A 50 -18.11 -0.06 1.16
N ARG A 51 -17.57 -1.27 1.33
CA ARG A 51 -17.78 -2.40 0.44
C ARG A 51 -19.23 -2.89 0.45
N GLU A 52 -19.84 -2.99 1.63
CA GLU A 52 -21.27 -3.28 1.78
C GLU A 52 -22.11 -2.23 1.05
N SER A 53 -21.83 -0.94 1.30
CA SER A 53 -22.53 0.18 0.65
C SER A 53 -22.36 0.15 -0.87
N PHE A 54 -21.16 -0.18 -1.37
CA PHE A 54 -20.92 -0.34 -2.81
C PHE A 54 -21.74 -1.51 -3.39
N SER A 55 -21.80 -2.63 -2.67
CA SER A 55 -22.57 -3.80 -3.10
C SER A 55 -24.08 -3.50 -3.17
N ASP A 56 -24.60 -2.73 -2.20
CA ASP A 56 -25.99 -2.26 -2.22
C ASP A 56 -26.28 -1.37 -3.44
N LEU A 57 -25.34 -0.46 -3.78
CA LEU A 57 -25.45 0.40 -4.97
C LEU A 57 -25.45 -0.43 -6.27
N VAL A 58 -24.63 -1.48 -6.34
CA VAL A 58 -24.61 -2.39 -7.50
C VAL A 58 -25.95 -3.10 -7.67
N VAL A 59 -26.53 -3.62 -6.59
CA VAL A 59 -27.83 -4.33 -6.62
C VAL A 59 -28.96 -3.40 -7.07
N GLN A 60 -28.96 -2.16 -6.60
CA GLN A 60 -29.96 -1.14 -6.93
C GLN A 60 -29.79 -0.51 -8.32
N SER A 61 -28.70 -0.82 -9.03
CA SER A 61 -28.43 -0.24 -10.34
C SER A 61 -29.41 -0.72 -11.43
N ASP A 62 -29.97 0.22 -12.19
CA ASP A 62 -30.95 -0.10 -13.25
C ASP A 62 -30.32 -0.44 -14.61
N TRP A 63 -29.03 -0.18 -14.80
CA TRP A 63 -28.36 -0.35 -16.11
C TRP A 63 -27.69 -1.73 -16.29
N MET A 64 -27.54 -2.50 -15.21
CA MET A 64 -26.96 -3.86 -15.23
C MET A 64 -28.06 -4.91 -15.11
N ASP A 65 -27.89 -6.04 -15.81
CA ASP A 65 -28.69 -7.23 -15.56
C ASP A 65 -28.30 -7.94 -14.25
N GLU A 66 -29.17 -8.83 -13.77
CA GLU A 66 -28.99 -9.54 -12.49
C GLU A 66 -27.76 -10.45 -12.49
N ALA A 67 -27.38 -11.03 -13.63
CA ALA A 67 -26.19 -11.87 -13.72
C ALA A 67 -24.91 -11.05 -13.53
N THR A 68 -24.84 -9.88 -14.15
CA THR A 68 -23.72 -8.93 -14.05
C THR A 68 -23.62 -8.38 -12.62
N LYS A 69 -24.75 -8.01 -12.00
CA LYS A 69 -24.80 -7.58 -10.60
C LYS A 69 -24.24 -8.63 -9.64
N SER A 70 -24.65 -9.89 -9.81
CA SER A 70 -24.18 -11.00 -8.96
C SER A 70 -22.66 -11.16 -9.03
N ILE A 71 -22.08 -11.12 -10.23
CA ILE A 71 -20.63 -11.23 -10.43
C ILE A 71 -19.90 -10.01 -9.87
N ALA A 72 -20.46 -8.81 -10.03
CA ALA A 72 -19.87 -7.59 -9.50
C ALA A 72 -19.82 -7.61 -7.95
N VAL A 73 -20.88 -8.07 -7.29
CA VAL A 73 -20.91 -8.24 -5.83
C VAL A 73 -19.91 -9.33 -5.38
N GLU A 74 -19.80 -10.45 -6.11
CA GLU A 74 -18.80 -11.48 -5.83
C GLU A 74 -17.37 -10.92 -5.93
N LYS A 75 -17.09 -10.10 -6.95
CA LYS A 75 -15.79 -9.42 -7.10
C LYS A 75 -15.52 -8.46 -5.93
N ALA A 76 -16.50 -7.64 -5.53
CA ALA A 76 -16.36 -6.73 -4.40
C ALA A 76 -16.09 -7.49 -3.09
N ASN A 77 -16.82 -8.57 -2.85
CA ASN A 77 -16.67 -9.39 -1.64
C ASN A 77 -15.34 -10.15 -1.58
N SER A 78 -14.78 -10.55 -2.73
CA SER A 78 -13.50 -11.25 -2.82
C SER A 78 -12.27 -10.33 -2.81
N MET A 79 -12.48 -9.01 -2.67
CA MET A 79 -11.41 -8.02 -2.66
C MET A 79 -10.56 -8.13 -1.38
N ILE A 80 -9.24 -8.22 -1.53
CA ILE A 80 -8.29 -8.33 -0.42
C ILE A 80 -8.00 -6.93 0.15
N ASN A 81 -8.01 -6.82 1.49
CA ASN A 81 -7.73 -5.58 2.20
C ASN A 81 -6.32 -5.58 2.81
N ASN A 82 -5.43 -4.77 2.26
CA ASN A 82 -4.09 -4.56 2.78
C ASN A 82 -4.03 -3.22 3.52
N ILE A 83 -3.97 -3.23 4.86
CA ILE A 83 -4.04 -1.99 5.67
C ILE A 83 -2.80 -1.80 6.55
N GLY A 84 -2.25 -0.60 6.49
CA GLY A 84 -1.13 -0.09 7.27
C GLY A 84 0.19 -0.66 6.79
N TYR A 85 0.42 -1.94 7.10
CA TYR A 85 1.69 -2.60 6.89
C TYR A 85 1.52 -4.13 6.92
N PRO A 86 2.41 -4.88 6.22
CA PRO A 86 2.45 -6.33 6.30
C PRO A 86 3.11 -6.77 7.62
N GLU A 87 2.69 -7.90 8.17
CA GLU A 87 3.14 -8.39 9.48
C GLU A 87 4.66 -8.53 9.60
N ILE A 88 5.34 -8.83 8.50
CA ILE A 88 6.81 -8.90 8.43
C ILE A 88 7.49 -7.62 8.93
N THR A 89 6.86 -6.46 8.79
CA THR A 89 7.45 -5.18 9.25
C THR A 89 7.57 -5.06 10.76
N SER A 90 6.81 -5.86 11.52
CA SER A 90 6.90 -5.93 12.98
C SER A 90 7.88 -7.01 13.46
N ASP A 91 8.46 -7.80 12.56
CA ASP A 91 9.37 -8.90 12.86
C ASP A 91 10.76 -8.63 12.26
N ILE A 92 11.65 -8.09 13.11
CA ILE A 92 13.02 -7.72 12.72
C ILE A 92 13.77 -8.91 12.13
N LYS A 93 13.58 -10.13 12.67
CA LYS A 93 14.28 -11.32 12.16
C LYS A 93 13.86 -11.65 10.74
N LYS A 94 12.55 -11.59 10.45
CA LYS A 94 12.06 -11.81 9.09
C LYS A 94 12.47 -10.71 8.12
N LEU A 95 12.58 -9.46 8.58
CA LEU A 95 13.15 -8.38 7.77
C LEU A 95 14.63 -8.66 7.45
N ASP A 96 15.44 -9.01 8.44
CA ASP A 96 16.85 -9.35 8.25
C ASP A 96 17.01 -10.53 7.27
N GLU A 97 16.20 -11.58 7.43
CA GLU A 97 16.14 -12.71 6.49
C GLU A 97 15.75 -12.28 5.08
N LYS A 98 14.82 -11.34 4.92
CA LYS A 98 14.39 -10.82 3.61
C LYS A 98 15.53 -10.08 2.90
N TYR A 99 16.38 -9.37 3.65
CA TYR A 99 17.45 -8.54 3.11
C TYR A 99 18.85 -9.17 3.22
N ASN A 100 18.97 -10.42 3.68
CA ASN A 100 20.24 -11.09 3.98
C ASN A 100 21.24 -11.17 2.79
N GLU A 101 20.74 -11.20 1.56
CA GLU A 101 21.56 -11.24 0.35
C GLU A 101 22.06 -9.86 -0.11
N LEU A 102 21.56 -8.77 0.49
CA LEU A 102 22.00 -7.41 0.18
C LEU A 102 23.11 -6.98 1.14
N ILE A 103 24.36 -7.12 0.71
CA ILE A 103 25.54 -6.78 1.52
C ILE A 103 26.05 -5.38 1.18
N ILE A 104 25.76 -4.41 2.05
CA ILE A 104 26.29 -3.04 1.99
C ILE A 104 27.38 -2.87 3.05
N LEU A 105 28.54 -2.34 2.66
CA LEU A 105 29.70 -2.15 3.53
C LEU A 105 29.96 -0.65 3.79
N PRO A 106 30.51 -0.27 4.97
CA PRO A 106 30.80 1.13 5.28
C PRO A 106 31.69 1.85 4.26
N GLU A 107 32.59 1.13 3.59
CA GLU A 107 33.49 1.64 2.56
C GLU A 107 32.86 1.75 1.16
N ASP A 108 31.61 1.30 0.97
CA ASP A 108 30.93 1.43 -0.32
C ASP A 108 30.70 2.90 -0.67
N THR A 109 31.13 3.30 -1.87
CA THR A 109 30.68 4.56 -2.46
C THR A 109 29.19 4.50 -2.73
N TYR A 110 28.53 5.67 -2.81
CA TYR A 110 27.11 5.74 -3.16
C TYR A 110 26.78 5.00 -4.47
N TYR A 111 27.66 5.08 -5.48
CA TYR A 111 27.50 4.33 -6.73
C TYR A 111 27.56 2.81 -6.52
N SER A 112 28.51 2.33 -5.72
CA SER A 112 28.64 0.90 -5.37
C SER A 112 27.36 0.40 -4.66
N LEU A 113 26.88 1.17 -3.67
CA LEU A 113 25.66 0.87 -2.93
C LEU A 113 24.46 0.74 -3.88
N MET A 114 24.23 1.73 -4.74
CA MET A 114 23.10 1.70 -5.69
C MET A 114 23.21 0.54 -6.67
N LYS A 115 24.41 0.22 -7.16
CA LYS A 115 24.64 -0.93 -8.05
C LYS A 115 24.33 -2.26 -7.36
N LYS A 116 24.76 -2.43 -6.10
CA LYS A 116 24.47 -3.63 -5.31
C LYS A 116 22.97 -3.79 -5.07
N ALA A 117 22.30 -2.71 -4.69
CA ALA A 117 20.86 -2.66 -4.54
C ALA A 117 20.11 -3.06 -5.82
N GLU A 118 20.48 -2.47 -6.97
CA GLU A 118 19.87 -2.78 -8.27
C GLU A 118 20.03 -4.28 -8.63
N VAL A 119 21.25 -4.82 -8.49
CA VAL A 119 21.49 -6.25 -8.75
C VAL A 119 20.65 -7.15 -7.84
N TRP A 120 20.50 -6.77 -6.57
CA TRP A 120 19.67 -7.51 -5.61
C TRP A 120 18.18 -7.45 -5.98
N ILE A 121 17.65 -6.27 -6.30
CA ILE A 121 16.25 -6.08 -6.75
C ILE A 121 15.99 -6.96 -7.98
N GLN A 122 16.84 -6.88 -9.00
CA GLN A 122 16.64 -7.64 -10.23
C GLN A 122 16.68 -9.15 -10.00
N LYS A 123 17.62 -9.64 -9.17
CA LYS A 123 17.65 -11.07 -8.77
C LYS A 123 16.37 -11.49 -8.05
N LYS A 124 15.87 -10.65 -7.13
CA LYS A 124 14.63 -10.91 -6.40
C LYS A 124 13.44 -11.02 -7.35
N GLU A 125 13.30 -10.10 -8.30
CA GLU A 125 12.20 -10.12 -9.26
C GLU A 125 12.30 -11.31 -10.23
N PHE A 126 13.51 -11.66 -10.73
CA PHE A 126 13.67 -12.87 -11.55
C PHE A 126 13.32 -14.16 -10.79
N ARG A 127 13.58 -14.23 -9.48
CA ARG A 127 13.19 -15.40 -8.66
C ARG A 127 11.67 -15.51 -8.48
N LYS A 128 10.90 -14.43 -8.63
CA LYS A 128 9.43 -14.50 -8.58
C LYS A 128 8.88 -15.33 -9.74
N LEU A 129 9.55 -15.37 -10.89
CA LEU A 129 9.16 -16.20 -12.05
C LEU A 129 9.14 -17.71 -11.76
N LEU A 130 9.83 -18.15 -10.71
CA LEU A 130 9.91 -19.55 -10.29
C LEU A 130 8.88 -19.92 -9.21
N LYS A 131 8.05 -18.96 -8.79
CA LYS A 131 7.10 -19.13 -7.68
C LYS A 131 5.66 -18.90 -8.18
N PRO A 132 4.68 -19.52 -7.52
CA PRO A 132 3.28 -19.15 -7.72
C PRO A 132 3.03 -17.67 -7.44
N PHE A 133 2.04 -17.09 -8.11
CA PHE A 133 1.62 -15.72 -7.85
C PHE A 133 1.01 -15.62 -6.45
N ASP A 134 1.54 -14.70 -5.64
CA ASP A 134 1.05 -14.42 -4.30
C ASP A 134 0.14 -13.18 -4.30
N ARG A 135 -1.17 -13.42 -4.15
CA ARG A 135 -2.18 -12.35 -4.07
C ARG A 135 -2.07 -11.50 -2.80
N HIS A 136 -1.40 -12.01 -1.76
CA HIS A 136 -1.24 -11.32 -0.48
C HIS A 136 0.10 -10.57 -0.37
N GLU A 137 0.92 -10.55 -1.43
CA GLU A 137 2.17 -9.80 -1.41
C GLU A 137 1.89 -8.30 -1.28
N PHE A 138 2.46 -7.68 -0.24
CA PHE A 138 2.36 -6.25 0.04
C PHE A 138 3.54 -5.53 -0.64
N ASP A 139 3.33 -5.04 -1.85
CA ASP A 139 4.40 -4.52 -2.73
C ASP A 139 4.76 -3.04 -2.52
N VAL A 140 4.09 -2.36 -1.60
CA VAL A 140 4.29 -0.92 -1.35
C VAL A 140 4.92 -0.68 0.02
N SER A 141 5.69 0.39 0.17
CA SER A 141 6.22 0.77 1.48
C SER A 141 5.07 1.24 2.39
N PRO A 142 5.01 0.79 3.66
CA PRO A 142 4.10 1.34 4.66
C PRO A 142 4.17 2.87 4.82
N ALA A 143 5.31 3.50 4.51
CA ALA A 143 5.53 4.93 4.69
C ALA A 143 5.00 5.79 3.53
N VAL A 144 4.37 5.19 2.52
CA VAL A 144 3.83 5.92 1.36
C VAL A 144 2.52 6.60 1.73
N VAL A 145 2.39 7.88 1.35
CA VAL A 145 1.14 8.65 1.44
C VAL A 145 0.39 8.50 0.10
N ASN A 146 -0.25 7.36 -0.09
CA ASN A 146 -1.10 7.06 -1.24
C ASN A 146 -2.02 5.88 -0.94
N ALA A 147 -2.92 5.52 -1.85
CA ALA A 147 -3.64 4.25 -1.85
C ALA A 147 -3.58 3.61 -3.26
N PHE A 148 -3.88 2.32 -3.34
CA PHE A 148 -3.74 1.56 -4.59
C PHE A 148 -4.77 0.43 -4.71
N TYR A 149 -5.27 0.21 -5.92
CA TYR A 149 -5.93 -1.02 -6.34
C TYR A 149 -4.99 -1.83 -7.25
N SER A 150 -5.02 -3.15 -7.11
CA SER A 150 -4.27 -4.10 -7.95
C SER A 150 -5.24 -5.09 -8.62
N PRO A 151 -5.52 -4.92 -9.94
CA PRO A 151 -6.48 -5.74 -10.66
C PRO A 151 -6.19 -7.25 -10.62
N GLU A 152 -4.92 -7.63 -10.76
CA GLU A 152 -4.42 -9.00 -10.82
C GLU A 152 -4.61 -9.73 -9.48
N LYS A 153 -4.59 -8.97 -8.38
CA LYS A 153 -4.79 -9.48 -7.02
C LYS A 153 -6.24 -9.35 -6.58
N ASN A 154 -7.04 -8.50 -7.23
CA ASN A 154 -8.27 -7.92 -6.69
C ASN A 154 -8.04 -7.46 -5.25
N ALA A 155 -7.12 -6.51 -5.06
CA ALA A 155 -6.68 -6.07 -3.74
C ALA A 155 -6.60 -4.55 -3.67
N ILE A 156 -7.06 -3.99 -2.55
CA ILE A 156 -6.89 -2.57 -2.21
C ILE A 156 -5.85 -2.44 -1.10
N THR A 157 -4.96 -1.46 -1.23
CA THR A 157 -3.82 -1.27 -0.33
C THR A 157 -3.77 0.16 0.18
N PHE A 158 -3.84 0.30 1.50
CA PHE A 158 -3.76 1.56 2.24
C PHE A 158 -2.54 1.50 3.18
N PRO A 159 -1.36 1.98 2.77
CA PRO A 159 -0.19 2.06 3.63
C PRO A 159 -0.43 2.93 4.87
N ALA A 160 0.33 2.70 5.93
CA ALA A 160 0.27 3.49 7.17
C ALA A 160 0.46 5.00 6.91
N GLY A 161 1.20 5.36 5.87
CA GLY A 161 1.44 6.74 5.46
C GLY A 161 0.18 7.50 5.03
N ILE A 162 -0.86 6.89 4.50
CA ILE A 162 -2.10 7.63 4.17
C ILE A 162 -3.07 7.74 5.36
N LEU A 163 -2.92 6.89 6.37
CA LEU A 163 -3.76 6.85 7.56
C LEU A 163 -3.32 7.90 8.60
N GLN A 164 -3.29 9.16 8.18
CA GLN A 164 -2.94 10.30 9.00
C GLN A 164 -3.74 11.55 8.56
N PRO A 165 -3.77 12.63 9.37
CA PRO A 165 -4.39 13.87 8.94
C PRO A 165 -3.77 14.40 7.63
N PRO A 166 -4.58 14.96 6.71
CA PRO A 166 -6.00 15.28 6.87
C PRO A 166 -6.96 14.12 6.55
N PHE A 167 -6.47 12.97 6.07
CA PHE A 167 -7.33 11.88 5.61
C PHE A 167 -7.99 11.12 6.75
N PHE A 168 -7.24 10.85 7.82
CA PHE A 168 -7.70 10.00 8.91
C PHE A 168 -7.12 10.41 10.27
N SER A 169 -7.93 10.29 11.32
CA SER A 169 -7.47 10.19 12.69
C SER A 169 -8.52 9.46 13.53
N GLY A 170 -8.11 8.57 14.43
CA GLY A 170 -9.04 7.96 15.39
C GLY A 170 -9.70 8.96 16.36
N SER A 171 -9.24 10.23 16.37
CA SER A 171 -9.85 11.31 17.13
C SER A 171 -10.86 12.16 16.36
N PHE A 172 -10.96 11.98 15.03
CA PHE A 172 -11.85 12.78 14.19
C PHE A 172 -13.31 12.33 14.31
N PRO A 173 -14.29 13.24 14.14
CA PRO A 173 -15.67 12.84 13.92
C PRO A 173 -15.76 11.92 12.71
N LYS A 174 -16.59 10.87 12.79
CA LYS A 174 -16.75 9.89 11.71
C LYS A 174 -17.00 10.54 10.35
N ALA A 175 -17.83 11.60 10.29
CA ALA A 175 -18.11 12.33 9.06
C ALA A 175 -16.85 12.87 8.36
N VAL A 176 -15.84 13.30 9.13
CA VAL A 176 -14.54 13.76 8.59
C VAL A 176 -13.74 12.58 8.06
N ASN A 177 -13.65 11.48 8.80
CA ASN A 177 -12.97 10.27 8.32
C ASN A 177 -13.63 9.72 7.05
N TYR A 178 -14.96 9.66 6.99
CA TYR A 178 -15.70 9.22 5.78
C TYR A 178 -15.51 10.18 4.60
N GLY A 179 -15.42 11.49 4.83
CA GLY A 179 -15.13 12.47 3.77
C GLY A 179 -13.67 12.48 3.31
N GLY A 180 -12.73 12.12 4.20
CA GLY A 180 -11.30 12.00 3.93
C GLY A 180 -10.96 10.61 3.42
N ILE A 181 -10.47 9.74 4.30
CA ILE A 181 -10.05 8.38 3.93
C ILE A 181 -11.21 7.55 3.35
N GLY A 182 -12.46 7.76 3.77
CA GLY A 182 -13.61 7.04 3.23
C GLY A 182 -13.83 7.28 1.73
N ALA A 183 -13.62 8.51 1.25
CA ALA A 183 -13.68 8.83 -0.17
C ALA A 183 -12.55 8.14 -0.95
N VAL A 184 -11.35 8.07 -0.37
CA VAL A 184 -10.21 7.34 -0.96
C VAL A 184 -10.48 5.83 -0.98
N ILE A 185 -11.09 5.28 0.07
CA ILE A 185 -11.50 3.87 0.11
C ILE A 185 -12.51 3.58 -1.01
N GLY A 186 -13.53 4.43 -1.15
CA GLY A 186 -14.49 4.31 -2.24
C GLY A 186 -13.81 4.35 -3.62
N HIS A 187 -12.85 5.26 -3.81
CA HIS A 187 -12.06 5.37 -5.04
C HIS A 187 -11.32 4.06 -5.39
N GLU A 188 -10.58 3.48 -4.45
CA GLU A 188 -9.85 2.23 -4.70
C GLU A 188 -10.79 1.03 -4.89
N ILE A 189 -11.95 0.99 -4.22
CA ILE A 189 -12.97 -0.05 -4.48
C ILE A 189 -13.49 0.09 -5.91
N THR A 190 -13.76 1.32 -6.36
CA THR A 190 -14.30 1.59 -7.70
C THR A 190 -13.31 1.31 -8.84
N HIS A 191 -12.00 1.39 -8.59
CA HIS A 191 -10.98 0.89 -9.53
C HIS A 191 -11.12 -0.61 -9.81
N GLY A 192 -11.79 -1.36 -8.93
CA GLY A 192 -12.20 -2.73 -9.23
C GLY A 192 -13.23 -2.87 -10.35
N PHE A 193 -13.80 -1.79 -10.86
CA PHE A 193 -14.94 -1.81 -11.76
C PHE A 193 -14.89 -0.73 -12.85
N ASP A 194 -13.76 -0.03 -12.99
CA ASP A 194 -13.57 0.94 -14.06
C ASP A 194 -13.06 0.25 -15.35
N ASP A 195 -12.69 1.06 -16.34
CA ASP A 195 -12.24 0.63 -17.65
C ASP A 195 -10.74 0.35 -17.76
N GLN A 196 -9.98 0.44 -16.65
CA GLN A 196 -8.51 0.34 -16.63
C GLN A 196 -7.98 -0.92 -15.94
#